data_AF-A0A658NHJ0-F1
#
_entry.id   AF-A0A658NHJ0-F1
#
_cell.length_a   1.000
_cell.length_b   1.000
_cell.length_c   1.000
_cell.angle_alpha   90.00
_cell.angle_beta   90.00
_cell.angle_gamma   90.00
#
_symmetry.space_group_name_H-M   'P 1'
#
loop_
_entity.id
_entity.type
_entity.pdbx_description
1 polymer ?
#
loop_
_entity_poly.entity_id
_entity_poly.type
_entity_poly.pdbx_seq_one_letter_code
_entity_poly.pdbx_strand_id
1 'polypeptide(L)' 'MLLNADLSQRAVSFADEAEWFASPMAGVERRMLERDGDEIARATSVVRYRPGSRFPRHEHALGEEFLVLEGTFA' A
#
# COMPACT_ATOMS: atom_id res chain seq x y z
N MET A 1 -10.03 -9.35 1.97
CA MET A 1 -8.89 -10.07 1.37
C MET A 1 -7.94 -10.45 2.49
N LEU A 2 -7.29 -11.62 2.40
CA LEU A 2 -6.25 -12.05 3.34
C LEU A 2 -4.94 -12.27 2.58
N LEU A 3 -3.88 -11.58 2.98
CA LEU A 3 -2.52 -11.72 2.43
C LEU A 3 -1.53 -11.57 3.58
N ASN A 4 -0.74 -12.62 3.87
CA ASN A 4 0.24 -12.62 4.96
C ASN A 4 -0.36 -12.10 6.30
N ALA A 5 -1.64 -12.37 6.54
CA ALA A 5 -2.41 -11.75 7.63
C ALA A 5 -2.16 -12.40 9.01
N ASP A 6 -1.67 -13.64 9.03
CA ASP A 6 -1.30 -14.34 10.27
C ASP A 6 0.05 -13.86 10.78
N LEU A 7 0.01 -12.95 11.75
CA LEU A 7 1.21 -12.34 12.36
C LEU A 7 2.04 -13.32 13.21
N SER A 8 1.53 -14.54 13.47
CA SER A 8 2.31 -15.59 14.13
C SER A 8 3.27 -16.31 13.18
N GLN A 9 3.09 -16.12 11.86
CA GLN A 9 3.90 -16.76 10.83
C GLN A 9 4.88 -15.77 10.21
N ARG A 10 6.09 -16.26 9.89
CA ARG A 10 7.03 -15.48 9.09
C ARG A 10 6.55 -15.41 7.65
N ALA A 11 6.27 -14.21 7.17
CA ALA A 11 6.07 -13.93 5.77
C ALA A 11 7.36 -13.37 5.13
N VAL A 12 7.63 -13.74 3.88
CA VAL A 12 8.68 -13.15 3.06
C VAL A 12 8.03 -12.70 1.76
N SER A 13 8.18 -11.43 1.41
CA SER A 13 7.65 -10.86 0.17
C SER A 13 8.78 -10.15 -0.58
N PHE A 14 9.04 -10.57 -1.82
CA PHE A 14 10.00 -9.93 -2.72
C PHE A 14 9.31 -8.76 -3.42
N ALA A 15 9.30 -7.63 -2.73
CA ALA A 15 8.58 -6.44 -3.17
C ALA A 15 9.11 -5.89 -4.51
N ASP A 16 10.33 -6.19 -4.91
CA ASP A 16 10.92 -5.83 -6.20
C ASP A 16 10.38 -6.68 -7.36
N GLU A 17 10.08 -7.96 -7.11
CA GLU A 17 9.55 -8.92 -8.08
C GLU A 17 8.01 -8.95 -8.15
N ALA A 18 7.32 -8.43 -7.14
CA ALA A 18 5.86 -8.44 -7.08
C ALA A 18 5.18 -7.68 -8.24
N GLU A 19 3.98 -8.09 -8.63
CA GLU A 19 3.19 -7.37 -9.63
C GLU A 19 2.61 -6.06 -9.07
N TRP A 20 2.56 -5.05 -9.92
CA TRP A 20 1.86 -3.79 -9.61
C TRP A 20 0.37 -3.95 -9.85
N PHE A 21 -0.43 -3.65 -8.83
CA PHE A 21 -1.89 -3.62 -8.93
C PHE A 21 -2.38 -2.19 -8.96
N ALA A 22 -3.32 -1.89 -9.85
CA ALA A 22 -4.02 -0.61 -9.85
C ALA A 22 -4.74 -0.42 -8.50
N SER A 23 -4.60 0.77 -7.92
CA SER A 23 -5.48 1.18 -6.82
C SER A 23 -6.76 1.82 -7.37
N PRO A 24 -7.79 2.05 -6.53
CA PRO A 24 -8.95 2.86 -6.93
C PRO A 24 -8.59 4.28 -7.40
N MET A 25 -7.39 4.77 -7.08
CA MET A 25 -6.91 6.09 -7.44
C MET A 25 -6.10 6.06 -8.73
N ALA A 26 -6.54 6.84 -9.71
CA ALA A 26 -5.86 6.95 -11.00
C ALA A 26 -4.41 7.45 -10.81
N GLY A 27 -3.47 6.77 -11.48
CA GLY A 27 -2.04 7.10 -11.38
C GLY A 27 -1.36 6.57 -10.13
N VAL A 28 -2.01 5.67 -9.38
CA VAL A 28 -1.48 5.06 -8.17
C VAL A 28 -1.58 3.55 -8.27
N GLU A 29 -0.44 2.90 -8.11
CA GLU A 29 -0.31 1.46 -8.13
C GLU A 29 0.33 0.96 -6.83
N ARG A 30 0.06 -0.29 -6.47
CA ARG A 30 0.53 -0.88 -5.21
C ARG A 30 1.00 -2.31 -5.39
N ARG A 31 2.01 -2.66 -4.60
CA ARG A 31 2.44 -4.02 -4.30
C ARG A 31 2.09 -4.31 -2.85
N MET A 32 1.13 -5.20 -2.64
CA MET A 32 0.63 -5.50 -1.29
C MET A 32 1.60 -6.48 -0.61
N LEU A 33 2.00 -6.18 0.62
CA LEU A 33 2.90 -7.01 1.42
C LEU A 33 2.15 -7.79 2.49
N GLU A 34 1.21 -7.12 3.17
CA GLU A 34 0.32 -7.67 4.17
C GLU A 34 -1.06 -7.01 4.03
N ARG A 35 -2.12 -7.79 4.23
CA ARG A 35 -3.49 -7.29 4.24
C ARG A 35 -4.41 -8.20 5.06
N ASP A 36 -5.13 -7.59 5.98
CA ASP A 36 -6.27 -8.18 6.69
C ASP A 36 -7.50 -7.29 6.53
N GLY A 37 -8.36 -7.64 5.58
CA GLY A 37 -9.60 -6.92 5.26
C GLY A 37 -9.75 -6.55 3.78
N ASP A 38 -10.90 -5.96 3.45
CA ASP A 38 -11.21 -5.41 2.12
C ASP A 38 -10.93 -3.91 2.10
N GLU A 39 -11.91 -3.04 1.89
CA GLU A 39 -11.67 -1.60 1.75
C GLU A 39 -11.10 -0.96 3.02
N ILE A 40 -11.64 -1.34 4.18
CA ILE A 40 -11.06 -1.05 5.49
C ILE A 40 -10.22 -2.26 5.88
N ALA A 41 -8.91 -2.10 5.96
CA ALA A 41 -7.97 -3.17 6.24
C ALA A 41 -6.77 -2.66 7.03
N ARG A 42 -6.20 -3.52 7.88
CA ARG A 42 -4.78 -3.38 8.22
C ARG A 42 -4.01 -3.76 6.95
N ALA A 43 -3.13 -2.87 6.51
CA ALA A 43 -2.43 -3.09 5.26
C ALA A 43 -1.01 -2.52 5.30
N THR A 44 -0.07 -3.31 4.81
CA THR A 44 1.28 -2.88 4.48
C THR A 44 1.49 -3.00 2.98
N SER A 45 1.92 -1.95 2.30
CA SER A 45 2.10 -1.95 0.84
C SER A 45 3.26 -1.06 0.41
N VAL A 46 3.94 -1.44 -0.67
CA VAL A 46 4.74 -0.50 -1.45
C VAL A 46 3.82 0.16 -2.45
N VAL A 47 3.79 1.50 -2.44
CA VAL A 47 2.91 2.29 -3.29
C VAL A 47 3.73 3.17 -4.20
N ARG A 48 3.31 3.30 -5.47
CA ARG A 48 3.93 4.20 -6.43
C ARG A 48 2.91 5.18 -6.98
N TYR A 49 3.31 6.44 -6.96
CA TYR A 49 2.55 7.59 -7.40
C TYR A 49 3.19 8.07 -8.70
N ARG A 50 2.43 8.14 -9.80
CA ARG A 50 2.93 8.75 -11.03
C ARG A 50 3.20 10.26 -10.81
N PRO A 51 4.14 10.87 -11.56
CA PRO A 51 4.38 12.29 -11.47
C PRO A 51 3.10 13.10 -11.68
N GLY A 52 2.84 14.07 -10.79
CA GLY A 52 1.65 14.92 -10.83
C GLY A 52 0.37 14.29 -10.28
N SER A 53 0.42 13.08 -9.72
CA SER A 53 -0.72 12.47 -9.02
C SER A 53 -1.22 13.38 -7.88
N ARG A 54 -2.54 13.47 -7.73
CA ARG A 54 -3.22 14.27 -6.70
C ARG A 54 -4.23 13.41 -5.96
N PHE A 55 -4.33 13.65 -4.66
CA PHE A 55 -5.19 12.89 -3.77
C PHE A 55 -6.30 13.80 -3.26
N PRO A 56 -7.57 13.38 -3.34
CA PRO A 56 -8.59 14.03 -2.55
C PRO A 56 -8.23 13.86 -1.07
N ARG A 57 -8.56 14.90 -0.30
CA ARG A 57 -8.47 14.84 1.15
C ARG A 57 -9.25 13.62 1.64
N HIS A 58 -8.62 12.82 2.49
CA HIS A 58 -9.23 11.68 3.15
C HIS A 58 -8.77 11.63 4.61
N GLU A 59 -9.42 10.79 5.41
CA GLU A 59 -9.16 10.68 6.83
C GLU A 59 -8.43 9.37 7.14
N HIS A 60 -7.47 9.43 8.04
CA HIS A 60 -6.75 8.27 8.55
C HIS A 60 -7.31 7.87 9.92
N ALA A 61 -8.54 7.34 9.92
CA ALA A 61 -9.26 7.03 11.16
C ALA A 61 -8.48 6.08 12.10
N LEU A 62 -7.62 5.22 11.53
CA LEU A 62 -6.78 4.26 12.27
C LEU A 62 -5.28 4.58 12.16
N GLY A 63 -4.93 5.74 11.60
CA GLY A 63 -3.55 6.16 11.35
C GLY A 63 -3.01 5.76 9.97
N GLU A 64 -1.94 6.43 9.57
CA GLU A 64 -1.12 6.15 8.39
C GLU A 64 0.34 6.34 8.76
N GLU A 65 1.17 5.33 8.53
CA GLU A 65 2.62 5.41 8.63
C GLU A 65 3.21 5.10 7.25
N PHE A 66 4.13 5.93 6.79
CA PHE A 66 4.80 5.71 5.51
C PHE A 66 6.25 6.17 5.54
N LEU A 67 7.05 5.56 4.66
CA LEU A 67 8.42 5.95 4.37
C LEU A 67 8.53 6.28 2.88
N VAL A 68 9.04 7.47 2.56
CA VAL A 68 9.32 7.85 1.17
C VAL A 68 10.57 7.11 0.70
N LEU A 69 10.40 6.14 -0.18
CA LEU A 69 11.50 5.34 -0.74
C LEU A 69 12.23 6.06 -1.87
N GLU A 70 11.50 6.80 -2.71
CA GLU A 70 12.04 7.56 -3.85
C GLU A 70 11.12 8.76 -4.16
N GLY A 71 11.72 9.87 -4.61
CA GLY A 71 10.98 11.07 -5.01
C GLY A 71 10.61 11.99 -3.84
N THR A 72 9.46 12.65 -3.93
CA THR A 72 8.95 13.56 -2.89
C THR A 72 7.45 13.40 -2.76
N PHE A 73 6.99 13.25 -1.53
CA PHE A 73 5.58 13.33 -1.16
C PHE A 73 5.35 14.67 -0.46
N ALA A 74 4.53 15.55 -1.04
CA ALA A 74 4.26 16.91 -0.58
C ALA A 74 2.86 17.39 -0.99
#